data_AF-A0A226EP45-F1
#
_entry.id   AF-A0A226EP45-F1
#
_cell.length_a   1.000
_cell.length_b   1.000
_cell.length_c   1.000
_cell.angle_alpha   90.00
_cell.angle_beta   90.00
_cell.angle_gamma   90.00
#
_symmetry.space_group_name_H-M   'P 1'
#
loop_
_entity.id
_entity.type
_entity.pdbx_description
1 polymer ?
#
loop_
_entity_poly.entity_id
_entity_poly.type
_entity_poly.pdbx_seq_one_letter_code
_entity_poly.pdbx_strand_id
1 'polypeptide(L)'
;MSTWYNSYFSKNDKTSKSATPKRPRNTVSSSTETSPEQQDLKKRNTRDYKSETSYLNLDSASNDSLIKMTDPVTKSDLQEMCKSFESQIKSTIREELKSAHNQLQNDVDQIRNDTETLFRNEKRNNIIVIGIPESSNETHQDRDKVIENLSTQLKIAKIDYDYANRIGRKNHAKPRPILIRLIRNHEKYWEPAKI
;
A
#
# COMPACT_ATOMS: atom_id res chain seq x y z
N MET A 1 -28.62 -14.94 -28.18
CA MET A 1 -29.75 -14.47 -27.34
C MET A 1 -29.22 -14.18 -25.96
N SER A 2 -29.31 -13.02 -25.32
CA SER A 2 -29.56 -11.64 -25.72
C SER A 2 -28.93 -10.80 -24.62
N THR A 3 -28.28 -9.72 -25.03
CA THR A 3 -27.53 -8.71 -24.25
C THR A 3 -28.43 -7.79 -23.40
N TRP A 4 -27.79 -6.88 -22.64
CA TRP A 4 -28.26 -5.58 -22.06
C TRP A 4 -28.65 -5.57 -20.57
N TYR A 5 -28.44 -4.52 -19.77
CA TYR A 5 -27.55 -3.34 -19.75
C TYR A 5 -27.77 -2.62 -18.39
N ASN A 6 -26.91 -1.64 -18.10
CA ASN A 6 -26.81 -0.77 -16.92
C ASN A 6 -28.05 0.01 -16.44
N SER A 7 -27.86 0.64 -15.26
CA SER A 7 -28.43 1.93 -14.81
C SER A 7 -29.77 1.81 -14.05
N TYR A 8 -29.98 2.42 -12.88
CA TYR A 8 -29.97 3.86 -12.66
C TYR A 8 -29.76 4.28 -11.19
N PHE A 9 -28.92 5.28 -11.01
CA PHE A 9 -29.09 6.36 -10.04
C PHE A 9 -30.47 7.02 -10.24
N SER A 10 -31.24 7.23 -9.17
CA SER A 10 -32.27 8.29 -9.15
C SER A 10 -32.20 9.08 -7.85
N LYS A 11 -32.36 10.40 -8.01
CA LYS A 11 -32.09 11.47 -7.06
C LYS A 11 -33.31 11.75 -6.18
N ASN A 12 -33.01 12.19 -4.96
CA ASN A 12 -33.68 13.20 -4.14
C ASN A 12 -35.20 13.11 -3.91
N ASP A 13 -35.56 13.04 -2.62
CA ASP A 13 -36.46 14.06 -2.08
C ASP A 13 -36.07 14.50 -0.66
N LYS A 14 -36.41 15.76 -0.39
CA LYS A 14 -35.86 16.66 0.63
C LYS A 14 -36.47 16.40 2.01
N THR A 15 -35.70 16.62 3.09
CA THR A 15 -35.94 17.64 4.14
C THR A 15 -35.13 17.34 5.41
N SER A 16 -34.17 18.22 5.74
CA SER A 16 -34.00 18.77 7.11
C SER A 16 -32.86 19.78 7.10
N LYS A 17 -33.17 21.00 7.53
CA LYS A 17 -32.29 22.16 7.58
C LYS A 17 -31.35 22.05 8.80
N SER A 18 -30.04 22.16 8.59
CA SER A 18 -29.11 22.64 9.62
C SER A 18 -28.10 23.58 8.98
N ALA A 19 -28.20 24.85 9.37
CA ALA A 19 -27.42 25.96 8.84
C ALA A 19 -25.96 25.90 9.30
N THR A 20 -25.02 25.90 8.35
CA THR A 20 -23.60 26.16 8.59
C THR A 20 -23.26 27.57 8.09
N PRO A 21 -22.60 28.42 8.90
CA PRO A 21 -22.28 29.78 8.45
C PRO A 21 -21.11 29.74 7.46
N LYS A 22 -21.35 30.28 6.26
CA LYS A 22 -20.30 30.61 5.28
C LYS A 22 -19.64 31.93 5.68
N ARG A 23 -18.30 31.96 5.68
CA ARG A 23 -17.52 33.22 5.64
C ARG A 23 -16.17 32.98 4.94
N PRO A 24 -15.50 34.03 4.43
CA PRO A 24 -15.37 34.28 3.01
C PRO A 24 -13.94 34.11 2.48
N ARG A 25 -13.83 34.07 1.16
CA ARG A 25 -12.59 34.03 0.36
C ARG A 25 -12.23 35.46 -0.08
N ASN A 26 -10.99 35.89 0.18
CA ASN A 26 -10.20 36.97 -0.45
C ASN A 26 -9.09 37.38 0.54
N THR A 27 -7.92 37.91 0.22
CA THR A 27 -7.14 38.21 -1.00
C THR A 27 -5.75 38.61 -0.47
N VAL A 28 -4.73 38.47 -1.29
CA VAL A 28 -3.36 38.95 -1.07
C VAL A 28 -3.30 40.48 -1.07
N SER A 29 -2.62 41.06 -0.07
CA SER A 29 -1.74 42.27 -0.14
C SER A 29 -1.23 42.60 1.30
N SER A 30 0.07 42.52 1.61
CA SER A 30 1.12 43.58 1.54
C SER A 30 0.65 44.92 2.15
N SER A 31 1.32 45.60 3.10
CA SER A 31 2.77 45.82 3.31
C SER A 31 3.10 46.68 4.57
N THR A 32 4.38 46.55 5.04
CA THR A 32 5.33 47.57 5.58
C THR A 32 5.08 48.24 6.97
N GLU A 33 6.05 48.60 7.83
CA GLU A 33 7.52 48.87 7.81
C GLU A 33 8.04 48.98 9.28
N THR A 34 9.28 48.65 9.68
CA THR A 34 10.56 49.45 9.66
C THR A 34 11.75 48.50 10.01
N SER A 35 12.88 48.33 9.28
CA SER A 35 14.02 49.17 8.76
C SER A 35 14.98 49.69 9.86
N PRO A 36 16.33 49.82 9.68
CA PRO A 36 17.20 49.81 8.47
C PRO A 36 18.42 48.83 8.59
N GLU A 37 19.40 48.62 7.67
CA GLU A 37 20.08 49.47 6.68
C GLU A 37 20.95 48.60 5.70
N GLN A 38 20.82 48.85 4.38
CA GLN A 38 21.80 48.88 3.24
C GLN A 38 22.91 47.80 3.08
N GLN A 39 23.38 47.37 1.90
CA GLN A 39 23.15 47.56 0.46
C GLN A 39 24.02 46.46 -0.21
N ASP A 40 23.56 45.81 -1.28
CA ASP A 40 24.25 45.73 -2.59
C ASP A 40 23.88 44.54 -3.47
N LEU A 41 23.84 44.88 -4.75
CA LEU A 41 23.27 44.19 -5.88
C LEU A 41 24.21 43.14 -6.51
N LYS A 42 23.56 42.15 -7.13
CA LYS A 42 24.02 41.32 -8.27
C LYS A 42 25.11 40.27 -7.99
N LYS A 43 24.73 38.99 -8.16
CA LYS A 43 25.37 38.08 -9.14
C LYS A 43 24.50 36.83 -9.36
N ARG A 44 23.96 36.72 -10.59
CA ARG A 44 23.45 35.48 -11.16
C ARG A 44 24.61 34.49 -11.19
N ASN A 45 24.42 33.33 -10.57
CA ASN A 45 25.38 32.24 -10.59
C ASN A 45 25.15 31.42 -11.86
N THR A 46 25.70 31.87 -12.98
CA THR A 46 25.95 30.99 -14.13
C THR A 46 27.09 30.06 -13.73
N ARG A 47 26.76 28.81 -13.39
CA ARG A 47 27.78 27.76 -13.31
C ARG A 47 28.27 27.50 -14.73
N ASP A 48 29.43 28.05 -15.03
CA ASP A 48 30.24 27.69 -16.18
C ASP A 48 30.56 26.20 -16.09
N TYR A 49 29.86 25.38 -16.89
CA TYR A 49 30.34 24.04 -17.22
C TYR A 49 31.54 24.24 -18.15
N LYS A 50 32.71 24.18 -17.53
CA LYS A 50 34.01 24.19 -18.20
C LYS A 50 34.07 22.95 -19.10
N SER A 51 33.80 23.13 -20.38
CA SER A 51 34.01 22.10 -21.40
C SER A 51 35.50 21.78 -21.46
N GLU A 52 35.91 20.65 -20.87
CA GLU A 52 37.19 20.03 -21.17
C GLU A 52 37.16 19.45 -22.59
N THR A 53 37.30 20.32 -23.58
CA THR A 53 37.77 19.94 -24.91
C THR A 53 39.28 20.16 -24.94
N SER A 54 40.01 19.33 -24.20
CA SER A 54 41.47 19.31 -24.18
C SER A 54 42.02 18.02 -24.77
N TYR A 55 41.49 17.61 -25.93
CA TYR A 55 42.17 16.67 -26.81
C TYR A 55 41.81 17.05 -28.23
N LEU A 56 42.71 17.79 -28.88
CA LEU A 56 42.97 17.88 -30.33
C LEU A 56 43.85 19.12 -30.55
N ASN A 57 45.11 19.06 -30.11
CA ASN A 57 46.16 19.85 -30.75
C ASN A 57 46.45 19.14 -32.08
N LEU A 58 45.92 19.67 -33.19
CA LEU A 58 46.44 19.36 -34.51
C LEU A 58 47.49 20.42 -34.82
N ASP A 59 48.74 20.09 -34.50
CA ASP A 59 49.88 20.84 -35.01
C ASP A 59 49.82 20.79 -36.54
N SER A 60 49.66 21.98 -37.12
CA SER A 60 49.65 22.21 -38.55
C SER A 60 51.10 22.19 -39.06
N ALA A 61 51.67 21.01 -39.23
CA ALA A 61 52.85 20.82 -40.07
C ALA A 61 53.04 19.32 -40.37
N SER A 62 53.06 18.99 -41.65
CA SER A 62 53.62 17.76 -42.22
C SER A 62 52.81 16.47 -42.01
N ASN A 63 51.75 16.26 -42.81
CA ASN A 63 51.23 14.92 -43.13
C ASN A 63 50.46 14.92 -44.47
N ASP A 64 51.14 15.25 -45.57
CA ASP A 64 50.57 15.17 -46.93
C ASP A 64 50.63 13.76 -47.55
N SER A 65 50.67 12.69 -46.73
CA SER A 65 50.79 11.33 -47.26
C SER A 65 50.29 10.22 -46.32
N LEU A 66 49.21 10.46 -45.56
CA LEU A 66 48.57 9.35 -44.83
C LEU A 66 47.07 9.53 -44.56
N ILE A 67 46.32 10.12 -45.51
CA ILE A 67 44.89 9.81 -45.59
C ILE A 67 44.80 8.47 -46.31
N LYS A 68 45.14 7.40 -45.60
CA LYS A 68 44.75 6.05 -46.02
C LYS A 68 43.23 6.07 -46.10
N MET A 69 42.74 5.78 -47.30
CA MET A 69 41.33 5.59 -47.60
C MET A 69 40.69 4.71 -46.53
N THR A 70 40.06 5.33 -45.55
CA THR A 70 38.95 4.70 -44.86
C THR A 70 37.77 4.84 -45.81
N ASP A 71 37.16 3.72 -46.18
CA ASP A 71 35.96 3.75 -47.00
C ASP A 71 34.96 4.76 -46.40
N PRO A 72 34.32 5.59 -47.23
CA PRO A 72 33.38 6.57 -46.73
C PRO A 72 32.26 5.83 -46.00
N VAL A 73 32.08 6.12 -44.70
CA VAL A 73 31.04 5.52 -43.86
C VAL A 73 29.72 5.56 -44.63
N THR A 74 29.23 4.39 -45.01
CA THR A 74 28.05 4.30 -45.85
C THR A 74 26.80 4.44 -44.99
N LYS A 75 25.70 4.88 -45.61
CA LYS A 75 24.40 4.99 -44.93
C LYS A 75 23.95 3.66 -44.33
N SER A 76 24.33 2.53 -44.95
CA SER A 76 24.09 1.18 -44.43
C SER A 76 24.81 0.93 -43.11
N ASP A 77 26.08 1.34 -42.98
CA ASP A 77 26.88 1.13 -41.76
C ASP A 77 26.28 1.89 -40.57
N LEU A 78 25.84 3.14 -40.81
CA LEU A 78 25.11 3.92 -39.80
C LEU A 78 23.79 3.25 -39.41
N GLN A 79 23.10 2.66 -40.38
CA GLN A 79 21.82 1.99 -40.13
C GLN A 79 22.00 0.69 -39.34
N GLU A 80 23.10 -0.04 -39.56
CA GLU A 80 23.47 -1.22 -38.77
C GLU A 80 23.88 -0.86 -37.34
N MET A 81 24.66 0.21 -37.16
CA MET A 81 24.97 0.73 -35.82
C MET A 81 23.73 1.18 -35.05
N CYS A 82 22.79 1.87 -35.71
CA CYS A 82 21.52 2.24 -35.07
C CYS A 82 20.71 1.00 -34.65
N LYS A 83 20.66 -0.04 -35.49
CA LYS A 83 19.95 -1.29 -35.18
C LYS A 83 20.58 -2.05 -34.02
N SER A 84 21.92 -2.12 -33.97
CA SER A 84 22.63 -2.79 -32.87
C SER A 84 22.42 -2.03 -31.56
N PHE A 85 22.50 -0.69 -31.59
CA PHE A 85 22.27 0.15 -30.42
C PHE A 85 20.81 0.06 -29.92
N GLU A 86 19.83 0.09 -30.82
CA GLU A 86 18.42 -0.15 -30.46
C GLU A 86 18.22 -1.52 -29.83
N SER A 87 18.87 -2.55 -30.36
CA SER A 87 18.77 -3.90 -29.83
C SER A 87 19.35 -3.99 -28.42
N GLN A 88 20.48 -3.32 -28.20
CA GLN A 88 21.14 -3.24 -26.89
C GLN A 88 20.28 -2.48 -25.87
N ILE A 89 19.70 -1.33 -26.25
CA ILE A 89 18.76 -0.59 -25.40
C ILE A 89 17.55 -1.46 -25.06
N LYS A 90 16.95 -2.12 -26.06
CA LYS A 90 15.79 -2.99 -25.86
C LYS A 90 16.11 -4.16 -24.93
N SER A 91 17.32 -4.73 -25.00
CA SER A 91 17.71 -5.80 -24.07
C SER A 91 17.89 -5.26 -22.65
N THR A 92 18.56 -4.12 -22.47
CA THR A 92 18.77 -3.54 -21.14
C THR A 92 17.45 -3.20 -20.46
N ILE A 93 16.54 -2.54 -21.18
CA ILE A 93 15.21 -2.21 -20.67
C ILE A 93 14.44 -3.49 -20.30
N ARG A 94 14.50 -4.54 -21.12
CA ARG A 94 13.81 -5.81 -20.81
C ARG A 94 14.36 -6.47 -19.56
N GLU A 95 15.67 -6.49 -19.37
CA GLU A 95 16.28 -7.09 -18.18
C GLU A 95 15.98 -6.29 -16.92
N GLU A 96 16.03 -4.95 -16.98
CA GLU A 96 15.61 -4.10 -15.85
C GLU A 96 14.13 -4.29 -15.51
N LEU A 97 13.25 -4.33 -16.53
CA LEU A 97 11.82 -4.54 -16.32
C LEU A 97 11.54 -5.92 -15.73
N LYS A 98 12.26 -6.95 -16.18
CA LYS A 98 12.15 -8.32 -15.65
C LYS A 98 12.64 -8.40 -14.21
N SER A 99 13.76 -7.74 -13.90
CA SER A 99 14.30 -7.66 -12.54
C SER A 99 13.30 -6.97 -11.61
N ALA A 100 12.78 -5.81 -12.00
CA ALA A 100 11.77 -5.07 -11.24
C ALA A 100 10.48 -5.89 -11.07
N HIS A 101 10.03 -6.59 -12.11
CA HIS A 101 8.86 -7.47 -12.03
C HIS A 101 9.07 -8.60 -11.03
N ASN A 102 10.22 -9.28 -11.08
CA ASN A 102 10.54 -10.35 -10.15
C ASN A 102 10.61 -9.85 -8.70
N GLN A 103 11.18 -8.65 -8.49
CA GLN A 103 11.24 -8.04 -7.16
C GLN A 103 9.84 -7.74 -6.63
N LEU A 104 8.99 -7.10 -7.42
CA LEU A 104 7.60 -6.83 -7.05
C LEU A 104 6.82 -8.12 -6.77
N GLN A 105 7.06 -9.17 -7.56
CA GLN A 105 6.42 -10.46 -7.34
C GLN A 105 6.82 -11.06 -6.00
N ASN A 106 8.11 -11.01 -5.66
CA ASN A 106 8.62 -11.47 -4.36
C ASN A 106 8.01 -10.67 -3.20
N ASP A 107 7.90 -9.34 -3.33
CA ASP A 107 7.31 -8.49 -2.30
C ASP A 107 5.82 -8.80 -2.09
N VAL A 108 5.07 -9.04 -3.17
CA VAL A 108 3.66 -9.47 -3.10
C VAL A 108 3.53 -10.80 -2.37
N ASP A 109 4.39 -11.76 -2.67
CA ASP A 109 4.37 -13.08 -2.03
C ASP A 109 4.76 -12.99 -0.55
N GLN A 110 5.75 -12.15 -0.21
CA GLN A 110 6.15 -11.88 1.15
C GLN A 110 5.02 -11.25 1.96
N ILE A 111 4.39 -10.19 1.45
CA ILE A 111 3.25 -9.53 2.09
C ILE A 111 2.10 -10.52 2.30
N ARG A 112 1.83 -11.38 1.30
CA ARG A 112 0.80 -12.41 1.43
C ARG A 112 1.11 -13.39 2.56
N ASN A 113 2.35 -13.83 2.70
CA ASN A 113 2.76 -14.74 3.78
C ASN A 113 2.68 -14.05 5.15
N ASP A 114 3.10 -12.79 5.23
CA ASP A 114 3.05 -12.01 6.47
C ASP A 114 1.61 -11.76 6.90
N THR A 115 0.73 -11.37 5.97
CA THR A 115 -0.71 -11.20 6.26
C THR A 115 -1.35 -12.49 6.74
N GLU A 116 -1.05 -13.64 6.11
CA GLU A 116 -1.57 -14.93 6.56
C GLU A 116 -1.06 -15.29 7.97
N THR A 117 0.22 -15.05 8.25
CA THR A 117 0.82 -15.29 9.55
C THR A 117 0.17 -14.42 10.63
N LEU A 118 -0.05 -13.14 10.35
CA LEU A 118 -0.76 -12.22 11.24
C LEU A 118 -2.19 -12.68 11.51
N PHE A 119 -2.94 -13.06 10.47
CA PHE A 119 -4.29 -13.59 10.65
C PHE A 119 -4.34 -14.86 11.50
N ARG A 120 -3.36 -15.77 11.34
CA ARG A 120 -3.24 -16.97 12.19
C ARG A 120 -2.95 -16.59 13.64
N ASN A 121 -2.06 -15.63 13.86
CA ASN A 121 -1.71 -15.15 15.19
C ASN A 121 -2.88 -14.47 15.90
N GLU A 122 -3.64 -13.61 15.20
CA GLU A 122 -4.83 -12.96 15.74
C GLU A 122 -5.93 -13.96 16.13
N LYS A 123 -6.10 -15.02 15.33
CA LYS A 123 -7.13 -16.05 15.57
C LYS A 123 -6.70 -17.12 16.57
N ARG A 124 -5.43 -17.17 16.96
CA ARG A 124 -4.88 -18.21 17.83
C ARG A 124 -5.66 -18.32 19.14
N ASN A 125 -6.06 -17.18 19.70
CA ASN A 125 -6.71 -17.08 21.00
C ASN A 125 -8.23 -17.05 20.92
N ASN A 126 -8.76 -17.17 19.71
CA ASN A 126 -10.18 -17.13 19.49
C ASN A 126 -10.77 -18.53 19.64
N ILE A 127 -11.88 -18.60 20.36
CA ILE A 127 -12.75 -19.78 20.46
C ILE A 127 -14.10 -19.39 19.86
N ILE A 128 -14.69 -20.31 19.10
CA ILE A 128 -16.01 -20.16 18.54
C ILE A 128 -16.92 -21.18 19.20
N VAL A 129 -17.93 -20.69 19.92
CA VAL A 129 -18.95 -21.52 20.55
C VAL A 129 -20.21 -21.46 19.70
N ILE A 130 -20.73 -22.62 19.33
CA ILE A 130 -21.93 -22.78 18.50
C ILE A 130 -23.07 -23.38 19.33
N GLY A 131 -24.32 -23.12 18.91
CA GLY A 131 -25.50 -23.75 19.51
C GLY A 131 -26.03 -23.10 20.78
N ILE A 132 -25.44 -21.99 21.25
CA ILE A 132 -25.98 -21.22 22.37
C ILE A 132 -27.20 -20.42 21.89
N PRO A 133 -28.41 -20.59 22.47
CA PRO A 133 -29.59 -19.80 22.11
C PRO A 133 -29.33 -18.29 22.20
N GLU A 134 -29.99 -17.52 21.34
CA GLU A 134 -29.92 -16.05 21.35
C GLU A 134 -31.18 -15.45 21.98
N SER A 135 -30.99 -14.50 22.90
CA SER A 135 -32.06 -13.63 23.37
C SER A 135 -32.28 -12.47 22.40
N SER A 136 -33.51 -11.97 22.30
CA SER A 136 -33.84 -10.84 21.42
C SER A 136 -33.01 -9.59 21.74
N ASN A 137 -32.77 -9.34 23.03
CA ASN A 137 -32.02 -8.22 23.60
C ASN A 137 -30.80 -8.70 24.40
N GLU A 138 -30.02 -9.62 23.84
CA GLU A 138 -28.81 -10.16 24.50
C GLU A 138 -27.80 -9.04 24.84
N THR A 139 -27.50 -8.89 26.12
CA THR A 139 -26.52 -7.91 26.63
C THR A 139 -25.13 -8.53 26.74
N HIS A 140 -24.13 -7.74 27.19
CA HIS A 140 -22.81 -8.28 27.50
C HIS A 140 -22.86 -9.23 28.72
N GLN A 141 -23.62 -8.86 29.76
CA GLN A 141 -23.77 -9.69 30.97
C GLN A 141 -24.39 -11.06 30.69
N ASP A 142 -25.33 -11.14 29.73
CA ASP A 142 -25.91 -12.43 29.34
C ASP A 142 -24.86 -13.36 28.71
N ARG A 143 -23.93 -12.80 27.94
CA ARG A 143 -22.81 -13.53 27.34
C ARG A 143 -21.80 -13.96 28.40
N ASP A 144 -21.54 -13.12 29.39
CA ASP A 144 -20.65 -13.43 30.51
C ASP A 144 -21.18 -14.65 31.30
N LYS A 145 -22.49 -14.70 31.57
CA LYS A 145 -23.13 -15.88 32.20
C LYS A 145 -22.99 -17.15 31.36
N VAL A 146 -23.08 -17.06 30.03
CA VAL A 146 -22.85 -18.20 29.15
C VAL A 146 -21.41 -18.71 29.30
N ILE A 147 -20.44 -17.81 29.42
CA ILE A 147 -19.02 -18.17 29.59
C ILE A 147 -18.77 -18.80 30.96
N GLU A 148 -19.38 -18.28 32.02
CA GLU A 148 -19.32 -18.89 33.36
C GLU A 148 -19.90 -20.32 33.37
N ASN A 149 -21.05 -20.50 32.70
CA ASN A 149 -21.66 -21.81 32.53
C ASN A 149 -20.75 -22.77 31.73
N LEU A 150 -20.11 -22.29 30.66
CA LEU A 150 -19.12 -23.06 29.90
C LEU A 150 -17.90 -23.44 30.75
N SER A 151 -17.37 -22.52 31.54
CA SER A 151 -16.26 -22.77 32.47
C SER A 151 -16.60 -23.90 33.43
N THR A 152 -17.81 -23.86 33.98
CA THR A 152 -18.33 -24.88 34.91
C THR A 152 -18.49 -26.23 34.21
N GLN A 153 -19.05 -26.27 33.01
CA GLN A 153 -19.24 -27.50 32.23
C GLN A 153 -17.92 -28.14 31.82
N LEU A 154 -16.93 -27.33 31.43
CA LEU A 154 -15.60 -27.78 31.04
C LEU A 154 -14.67 -28.06 32.23
N LYS A 155 -15.14 -27.83 33.47
CA LYS A 155 -14.35 -27.95 34.71
C LYS A 155 -13.07 -27.09 34.67
N ILE A 156 -13.16 -25.92 34.05
CA ILE A 156 -12.10 -24.91 34.04
C ILE A 156 -12.40 -23.96 35.19
N ALA A 157 -11.40 -23.67 36.03
CA ALA A 157 -11.58 -22.84 37.23
C ALA A 157 -12.12 -21.44 36.87
N LYS A 158 -11.55 -20.82 35.83
CA LYS A 158 -11.99 -19.55 35.28
C LYS A 158 -11.45 -19.40 33.86
N ILE A 159 -12.25 -18.84 32.98
CA ILE A 159 -11.84 -18.45 31.62
C ILE A 159 -11.62 -16.93 31.62
N ASP A 160 -10.38 -16.50 31.40
CA ASP A 160 -10.05 -15.07 31.30
C ASP A 160 -10.10 -14.65 29.81
N TYR A 161 -11.12 -13.86 29.46
CA TYR A 161 -11.35 -13.38 28.10
C TYR A 161 -11.38 -11.86 28.02
N ASP A 162 -11.06 -11.34 26.83
CA ASP A 162 -11.05 -9.91 26.50
C ASP A 162 -12.45 -9.46 26.08
N TYR A 163 -13.03 -10.13 25.09
CA TYR A 163 -14.40 -9.88 24.65
C TYR A 163 -15.10 -11.13 24.13
N ALA A 164 -16.42 -11.09 24.14
CA ALA A 164 -17.29 -12.11 23.59
C ALA A 164 -18.41 -11.49 22.76
N ASN A 165 -18.50 -11.83 21.47
CA ASN A 165 -19.48 -11.24 20.55
C ASN A 165 -20.10 -12.29 19.62
N ARG A 166 -21.38 -12.11 19.29
CA ARG A 166 -22.05 -12.92 18.26
C ARG A 166 -21.52 -12.54 16.88
N ILE A 167 -21.25 -13.55 16.04
CA ILE A 167 -20.75 -13.33 14.67
C ILE A 167 -21.82 -13.63 13.63
N GLY A 168 -21.92 -12.76 12.62
CA GLY A 168 -22.84 -12.90 11.50
C GLY A 168 -24.21 -12.21 11.69
N ARG A 169 -25.07 -12.41 10.68
CA ARG A 169 -26.41 -11.80 10.61
C ARG A 169 -27.40 -12.58 11.46
N LYS A 170 -28.27 -11.88 12.17
CA LYS A 170 -29.30 -12.49 13.02
C LYS A 170 -30.26 -13.31 12.16
N ASN A 171 -30.51 -14.55 12.56
CA ASN A 171 -31.45 -15.45 11.90
C ASN A 171 -32.34 -16.10 12.97
N HIS A 172 -33.65 -16.13 12.74
CA HIS A 172 -34.60 -16.74 13.67
C HIS A 172 -34.52 -18.28 13.70
N ALA A 173 -34.02 -18.90 12.63
CA ALA A 173 -33.96 -20.36 12.53
C ALA A 173 -32.74 -20.98 13.23
N LYS A 174 -31.65 -20.23 13.40
CA LYS A 174 -30.40 -20.76 13.96
C LYS A 174 -29.67 -19.70 14.78
N PRO A 175 -29.21 -20.01 16.01
CA PRO A 175 -28.38 -19.10 16.79
C PRO A 175 -27.02 -18.89 16.12
N ARG A 176 -26.55 -17.64 16.14
CA ARG A 176 -25.23 -17.23 15.70
C ARG A 176 -24.17 -17.76 16.67
N PRO A 177 -22.99 -18.12 16.16
CA PRO A 177 -21.87 -18.45 17.02
C PRO A 177 -21.44 -17.26 17.89
N ILE A 178 -20.90 -17.54 19.06
CA ILE A 178 -20.19 -16.58 19.90
C ILE A 178 -18.69 -16.74 19.64
N LEU A 179 -18.05 -15.66 19.23
CA LEU A 179 -16.59 -15.52 19.19
C LEU A 179 -16.12 -15.01 20.54
N ILE A 180 -15.28 -15.77 21.22
CA ILE A 180 -14.65 -15.41 22.49
C ILE A 180 -13.15 -15.26 22.23
N ARG A 181 -12.58 -14.10 22.55
CA ARG A 181 -11.13 -13.87 22.49
C ARG A 181 -10.53 -14.08 23.88
N LEU A 182 -9.74 -15.12 24.03
CA LEU A 182 -9.04 -15.40 25.28
C LEU A 182 -7.86 -14.44 25.48
N ILE A 183 -7.62 -14.07 26.74
CA ILE A 183 -6.41 -13.31 27.10
C ILE A 183 -5.19 -14.21 27.01
N ARG A 184 -5.32 -15.48 27.41
CA ARG A 184 -4.20 -16.45 27.45
C ARG A 184 -4.45 -17.65 26.56
N ASN A 185 -3.41 -18.11 25.87
CA ASN A 185 -3.51 -19.19 24.89
C ASN A 185 -3.64 -20.57 25.53
N HIS A 186 -3.09 -20.77 26.73
CA HIS A 186 -3.05 -22.09 27.37
C HIS A 186 -4.45 -22.57 27.81
N GLU A 187 -5.37 -21.65 28.08
CA GLU A 187 -6.77 -21.96 28.40
C GLU A 187 -7.48 -22.67 27.23
N LYS A 188 -7.04 -22.43 25.98
CA LYS A 188 -7.57 -23.10 24.79
C LYS A 188 -7.17 -24.56 24.66
N TYR A 189 -5.99 -24.93 25.15
CA TYR A 189 -5.42 -26.28 25.05
C TYR A 189 -5.44 -26.98 26.41
N TRP A 190 -6.33 -26.55 27.30
CA TRP A 190 -6.48 -27.17 28.61
C TRP A 190 -6.91 -28.63 28.45
N GLU A 191 -6.04 -29.54 28.85
CA GLU A 191 -6.41 -30.94 29.06
C GLU A 191 -6.84 -31.10 30.52
N PRO A 192 -8.05 -31.63 30.79
CA PRO A 192 -8.40 -31.98 32.16
C PRO A 192 -7.39 -33.02 32.64
N ALA A 193 -6.75 -32.75 33.79
CA ALA A 193 -5.92 -33.74 34.46
C ALA A 193 -6.72 -35.05 34.57
N LYS A 194 -6.16 -36.15 34.05
CA LYS A 194 -6.77 -37.47 34.18
C LYS A 194 -6.82 -37.81 35.67
N ILE A 195 -8.03 -37.80 36.22
CA ILE A 195 -8.35 -38.34 37.55
C ILE A 195 -8.48 -39.85 37.43
#